data_AF-A0A7X8Q9T6-F1
#
_entry.id   AF-A0A7X8Q9T6-F1
#
_cell.length_a   1.000
_cell.length_b   1.000
_cell.length_c   1.000
_cell.angle_alpha   90.00
_cell.angle_beta   90.00
_cell.angle_gamma   90.00
#
_symmetry.space_group_name_H-M   'P 1'
#
loop_
_entity.id
_entity.type
_entity.pdbx_description
1 polymer ?
#
loop_
_entity_poly.entity_id
_entity_poly.type
_entity_poly.pdbx_seq_one_letter_code
_entity_poly.pdbx_strand_id
1 'polypeptide(L)'
;MPKKKYFLNEEKTEILELSWKSGYSEIEIFYNSKPVAQISGGQAESGQQIELVDGKKLYLKLERSFFPVLTVKIDGKHISGTHGDPVYQLRQIFYFMIVLGIVNILIELFIFIMGYEVSNLKYCTAAIGIIYIALGYLVSKGNGIALTAIILLLFCDLIISMKTIPEVFSIVLIIKVAFLAIIMRGFRYIKEYNVEKGLK
;
A
#
# COMPACT_ATOMS: atom_id res chain seq x y z
N MET A 1 19.69 16.86 2.71
CA MET A 1 18.44 16.78 1.91
C MET A 1 18.15 15.32 1.62
N PRO A 2 16.93 14.83 1.93
CA PRO A 2 16.50 13.52 1.47
C PRO A 2 16.58 13.41 -0.05
N LYS A 3 16.98 12.24 -0.54
CA LYS A 3 17.10 11.94 -1.96
C LYS A 3 16.50 10.56 -2.25
N LYS A 4 15.92 10.40 -3.43
CA LYS A 4 15.39 9.13 -3.90
C LYS A 4 15.71 8.92 -5.37
N LYS A 5 16.28 7.76 -5.68
CA LYS A 5 16.65 7.36 -7.03
C LYS A 5 15.65 6.35 -7.57
N TYR A 6 15.31 6.50 -8.83
CA TYR A 6 14.45 5.60 -9.59
C TYR A 6 15.17 5.19 -10.86
N PHE A 7 15.05 3.91 -11.20
CA PHE A 7 15.52 3.40 -12.48
C PHE A 7 14.34 3.35 -13.43
N LEU A 8 14.48 3.98 -14.59
CA LEU A 8 13.38 4.09 -15.55
C LEU A 8 13.31 2.90 -16.50
N ASN A 9 14.37 2.10 -16.56
CA ASN A 9 14.48 0.90 -17.37
C ASN A 9 14.99 -0.29 -16.55
N GLU A 10 14.75 -1.49 -17.08
CA GLU A 10 15.16 -2.75 -16.43
C GLU A 10 16.69 -2.89 -16.36
N GLU A 11 17.40 -2.32 -17.33
CA GLU A 11 18.87 -2.28 -17.42
C GLU A 11 19.50 -1.33 -16.39
N LYS A 12 18.70 -0.51 -15.70
CA LYS A 12 19.14 0.47 -14.68
C LYS A 12 20.13 1.52 -15.19
N THR A 13 20.11 1.81 -16.48
CA THR A 13 20.99 2.81 -17.10
C THR A 13 20.37 4.21 -17.10
N GLU A 14 19.03 4.30 -17.08
CA GLU A 14 18.31 5.58 -16.97
C GLU A 14 17.90 5.84 -15.52
N ILE A 15 18.42 6.93 -14.95
CA ILE A 15 18.24 7.27 -13.54
C ILE A 15 17.50 8.60 -13.40
N LEU A 16 16.38 8.56 -12.68
CA LEU A 16 15.69 9.75 -12.18
C LEU A 16 15.99 9.91 -10.69
N GLU A 17 16.63 11.00 -10.31
CA GLU A 17 16.88 11.35 -8.90
C GLU A 17 15.99 12.54 -8.50
N LEU A 18 15.28 12.36 -7.39
CA LEU A 18 14.50 13.41 -6.74
C LEU A 18 15.16 13.77 -5.43
N SER A 19 15.43 15.05 -5.23
CA SER A 19 15.98 15.63 -4.00
C SER A 19 15.00 16.66 -3.47
N TRP A 20 14.80 16.75 -2.16
CA TRP A 20 13.88 17.75 -1.61
C TRP A 20 14.33 18.33 -0.28
N LYS A 21 13.82 19.53 0.04
CA LYS A 21 13.94 20.16 1.36
C LYS A 21 12.84 19.65 2.31
N SER A 22 13.04 19.88 3.61
CA SER A 22 12.08 19.47 4.64
C SER A 22 10.66 19.98 4.30
N GLY A 23 9.66 19.12 4.49
CA GLY A 23 8.26 19.44 4.16
C GLY A 23 7.97 19.61 2.67
N TYR A 24 8.87 19.19 1.78
CA TYR A 24 8.74 19.34 0.32
C TYR A 24 8.60 20.79 -0.15
N SER A 25 9.14 21.76 0.58
CA SER A 25 9.10 23.18 0.17
C SER A 25 9.71 23.41 -1.21
N GLU A 26 10.71 22.60 -1.55
CA GLU A 26 11.46 22.65 -2.80
C GLU A 26 11.86 21.24 -3.19
N ILE A 27 11.65 20.90 -4.46
CA ILE A 27 11.95 19.60 -5.04
C ILE A 27 12.81 19.84 -6.28
N GLU A 28 13.97 19.21 -6.30
CA GLU A 28 14.91 19.21 -7.41
C GLU A 28 14.85 17.86 -8.13
N ILE A 29 14.84 17.91 -9.46
CA ILE A 29 14.66 16.76 -10.33
C ILE A 29 15.91 16.65 -11.21
N PHE A 30 16.56 15.50 -11.14
CA PHE A 30 17.75 15.19 -11.92
C PHE A 30 17.47 13.97 -12.81
N TYR A 31 17.87 14.06 -14.07
CA TYR A 31 17.84 12.96 -15.03
C TYR A 31 19.26 12.63 -15.46
N ASN A 32 19.70 11.40 -15.23
CA ASN A 32 21.08 10.95 -15.46
C ASN A 32 22.12 11.92 -14.87
N SER A 33 21.89 12.33 -13.62
CA SER A 33 22.70 13.30 -12.86
C SER A 33 22.72 14.74 -13.40
N LYS A 34 21.91 15.06 -14.41
CA LYS A 34 21.74 16.44 -14.91
C LYS A 34 20.49 17.06 -14.31
N PRO A 35 20.54 18.31 -13.81
CA PRO A 35 19.35 18.99 -13.32
C PRO A 35 18.39 19.25 -14.48
N VAL A 36 17.13 18.85 -14.31
CA VAL A 36 16.07 19.04 -15.32
C VAL A 36 15.13 20.16 -14.89
N ALA A 37 14.69 20.11 -13.63
CA ALA A 37 13.72 21.06 -13.12
C ALA A 37 13.86 21.22 -11.61
N GLN A 38 13.40 22.36 -11.13
CA GLN A 38 13.24 22.69 -9.73
C GLN A 38 11.82 23.22 -9.57
N ILE A 39 11.06 22.64 -8.64
CA ILE A 39 9.67 22.99 -8.41
C ILE A 39 9.43 23.27 -6.93
N SER A 40 8.44 24.11 -6.65
CA SER A 40 7.99 24.35 -5.28
C SER A 40 7.00 23.26 -4.82
N GLY A 41 6.85 23.11 -3.50
CA GLY A 41 5.87 22.18 -2.92
C GLY A 41 4.43 22.44 -3.41
N GLY A 42 4.06 23.71 -3.55
CA GLY A 42 2.72 24.08 -4.06
C GLY A 42 2.50 23.66 -5.52
N GLN A 43 3.55 23.75 -6.35
CA GLN A 43 3.51 23.22 -7.73
C GLN A 43 3.40 21.69 -7.74
N ALA A 44 4.16 21.01 -6.87
CA ALA A 44 4.08 19.56 -6.75
C ALA A 44 2.67 19.10 -6.31
N GLU A 45 1.97 19.86 -5.47
CA GLU A 45 0.62 19.52 -5.01
C GLU A 45 -0.44 19.60 -6.11
N SER A 46 -0.38 20.63 -6.97
CA SER A 46 -1.25 20.71 -8.14
C SER A 46 -0.91 19.66 -9.20
N GLY A 47 0.30 19.12 -9.14
CA GLY A 47 0.84 18.18 -10.10
C GLY A 47 1.51 18.94 -11.25
N GLN A 48 2.76 18.60 -11.54
CA GLN A 48 3.52 19.20 -12.64
C GLN A 48 3.88 18.15 -13.68
N GLN A 49 3.79 18.56 -14.94
CA GLN A 49 4.31 17.80 -16.05
C GLN A 49 5.58 18.48 -16.55
N ILE A 50 6.65 17.71 -16.66
CA ILE A 50 7.98 18.15 -17.06
C ILE A 50 8.41 17.28 -18.22
N GLU A 51 8.90 17.89 -19.29
CA GLU A 51 9.46 17.17 -20.43
C GLU A 51 10.94 16.87 -20.17
N LEU A 52 11.32 15.61 -20.32
CA LEU A 52 12.70 15.14 -20.19
C LEU A 52 13.45 15.36 -21.51
N VAL A 53 14.79 15.32 -21.44
CA VAL A 53 15.68 15.57 -22.60
C VAL A 53 15.49 14.54 -23.72
N ASP A 54 14.95 13.36 -23.39
CA ASP A 54 14.62 12.28 -24.33
C ASP A 54 13.18 12.36 -24.87
N GLY A 55 12.44 13.43 -24.56
CA GLY A 55 11.06 13.65 -25.00
C GLY A 55 10.00 12.95 -24.15
N LYS A 56 10.39 12.19 -23.12
CA LYS A 56 9.46 11.56 -22.20
C LYS A 56 8.79 12.60 -21.29
N LYS A 57 7.54 12.36 -20.92
CA LYS A 57 6.76 13.25 -20.05
C LYS A 57 6.77 12.72 -18.62
N LEU A 58 7.52 13.41 -17.76
CA LEU A 58 7.52 13.17 -16.32
C LEU A 58 6.34 13.90 -15.68
N TYR A 59 5.44 13.19 -15.02
CA TYR A 59 4.42 13.78 -14.18
C TYR A 59 4.74 13.55 -12.70
N LEU A 60 4.84 14.64 -11.95
CA LEU A 60 5.18 14.64 -10.54
C LEU A 60 4.00 15.20 -9.74
N LYS A 61 3.59 14.50 -8.68
CA LYS A 61 2.55 14.97 -7.78
C LYS A 61 2.88 14.68 -6.32
N LEU A 62 2.71 15.66 -5.45
CA LEU A 62 2.78 15.49 -4.01
C LEU A 62 1.38 15.17 -3.48
N GLU A 63 1.18 13.94 -3.01
CA GLU A 63 -0.05 13.51 -2.36
C GLU A 63 0.03 13.83 -0.86
N ARG A 64 -0.65 14.90 -0.43
CA ARG A 64 -0.84 15.21 1.00
C ARG A 64 -1.84 14.25 1.63
N SER A 65 -1.32 13.12 2.11
CA SER A 65 -2.01 12.24 3.06
C SER A 65 -1.41 12.43 4.46
N PHE A 66 -1.82 11.61 5.42
CA PHE A 66 -1.21 11.57 6.77
C PHE A 66 0.32 11.46 6.73
N PHE A 67 0.85 10.72 5.74
CA PHE A 67 2.24 10.78 5.33
C PHE A 67 2.32 11.34 3.90
N PRO A 68 2.95 12.50 3.66
CA PRO A 68 3.07 13.08 2.34
C PRO A 68 4.02 12.26 1.47
N VAL A 69 3.52 11.84 0.29
CA VAL A 69 4.25 10.98 -0.65
C VAL A 69 4.36 11.67 -2.00
N LEU A 70 5.57 11.65 -2.56
CA LEU A 70 5.83 12.11 -3.91
C LEU A 70 5.60 10.97 -4.90
N THR A 71 4.55 11.11 -5.70
CA THR A 71 4.16 10.17 -6.76
C THR A 71 4.76 10.66 -8.08
N VAL A 72 5.32 9.71 -8.84
CA VAL A 72 6.01 9.98 -10.09
C VAL A 72 5.44 9.06 -11.17
N LYS A 73 5.17 9.62 -12.34
CA LYS A 73 4.77 8.89 -13.54
C LYS A 73 5.63 9.30 -14.73
N ILE A 74 5.89 8.37 -15.63
CA ILE A 74 6.53 8.63 -16.92
C ILE A 74 5.58 8.17 -18.01
N ASP A 75 5.27 9.07 -18.94
CA ASP A 75 4.33 8.83 -20.05
C ASP A 75 2.99 8.27 -19.56
N GLY A 76 2.53 8.79 -18.41
CA GLY A 76 1.28 8.39 -17.76
C GLY A 76 1.34 7.10 -16.93
N LYS A 77 2.46 6.36 -16.96
CA LYS A 77 2.63 5.10 -16.19
C LYS A 77 3.42 5.33 -14.91
N HIS A 78 3.08 4.61 -13.85
CA HIS A 78 3.87 4.64 -12.62
C HIS A 78 5.23 4.00 -12.83
N ILE A 79 6.26 4.55 -12.20
CA ILE A 79 7.58 3.91 -12.19
C ILE A 79 7.50 2.65 -11.31
N SER A 80 8.03 1.53 -11.81
CA SER A 80 8.03 0.25 -11.10
C SER A 80 8.71 0.36 -9.73
N GLY A 81 8.11 -0.27 -8.71
CA GLY A 81 8.63 -0.28 -7.34
C GLY A 81 8.45 1.03 -6.57
N THR A 82 7.70 1.99 -7.10
CA THR A 82 7.41 3.25 -6.40
C THR A 82 6.10 3.17 -5.62
N HIS A 83 5.83 4.17 -4.77
CA HIS A 83 4.58 4.19 -4.01
C HIS A 83 3.34 4.31 -4.90
N GLY A 84 3.48 4.79 -6.14
CA GLY A 84 2.37 4.81 -7.09
C GLY A 84 2.20 3.50 -7.85
N ASP A 85 3.18 2.59 -7.82
CA ASP A 85 3.12 1.33 -8.59
C ASP A 85 2.01 0.42 -8.03
N PRO A 86 0.97 0.10 -8.82
CA PRO A 86 -0.12 -0.75 -8.36
C PRO A 86 0.37 -2.16 -8.00
N VAL A 87 1.37 -2.71 -8.70
CA VAL A 87 1.94 -4.03 -8.38
C VAL A 87 2.59 -4.00 -7.00
N TYR A 88 3.34 -2.94 -6.71
CA TYR A 88 3.98 -2.76 -5.42
C TYR A 88 2.93 -2.62 -4.30
N GLN A 89 1.89 -1.82 -4.51
CA GLN A 89 0.83 -1.61 -3.53
C GLN A 89 0.02 -2.88 -3.24
N LEU A 90 -0.35 -3.66 -4.27
CA LEU A 90 -1.04 -4.94 -4.07
C LEU A 90 -0.15 -5.96 -3.34
N ARG A 91 1.16 -5.92 -3.57
CA ARG A 91 2.12 -6.75 -2.84
C ARG A 91 2.23 -6.33 -1.37
N GLN A 92 2.17 -5.04 -1.07
CA GLN A 92 2.10 -4.58 0.33
C GLN A 92 0.85 -5.08 1.04
N ILE A 93 -0.32 -5.06 0.38
CA ILE A 93 -1.56 -5.64 0.94
C ILE A 93 -1.38 -7.14 1.19
N PHE A 94 -0.75 -7.88 0.28
CA PHE A 94 -0.45 -9.29 0.50
C PHE A 94 0.46 -9.54 1.70
N TYR A 95 1.57 -8.81 1.83
CA TYR A 95 2.45 -8.94 3.00
C TYR A 95 1.74 -8.58 4.30
N PHE A 96 0.88 -7.58 4.25
CA PHE A 96 0.05 -7.21 5.39
C PHE A 96 -0.91 -8.34 5.79
N MET A 97 -1.57 -9.00 4.82
CA MET A 97 -2.39 -10.18 5.06
C MET A 97 -1.60 -11.38 5.59
N ILE A 98 -0.35 -11.56 5.17
CA ILE A 98 0.54 -12.59 5.74
C ILE A 98 0.78 -12.33 7.22
N VAL A 99 1.17 -11.11 7.59
CA VAL A 99 1.41 -10.76 8.99
C VAL A 99 0.15 -10.98 9.82
N LEU A 100 -1.00 -10.50 9.34
CA LEU A 100 -2.27 -10.68 10.03
C LEU A 100 -2.64 -12.17 10.17
N GLY A 101 -2.41 -12.97 9.13
CA GLY A 101 -2.66 -14.41 9.14
C GLY A 101 -1.78 -15.14 10.15
N ILE A 102 -0.48 -14.85 10.15
CA ILE A 102 0.48 -15.43 11.11
C ILE A 102 0.11 -15.06 12.54
N VAL A 103 -0.23 -13.79 12.81
CA VAL A 103 -0.64 -13.35 14.16
C VAL A 103 -1.87 -14.13 14.64
N ASN A 104 -2.88 -14.32 13.80
CA ASN A 104 -4.07 -15.11 14.16
C ASN A 104 -3.72 -16.57 14.48
N ILE A 105 -2.84 -17.19 13.69
CA ILE A 105 -2.37 -18.56 13.92
C ILE A 105 -1.58 -18.65 15.24
N LEU A 106 -0.71 -17.69 15.52
CA LEU A 106 0.09 -17.65 16.75
C LEU A 106 -0.78 -17.43 18.00
N ILE A 107 -1.82 -16.60 17.91
CA ILE A 107 -2.78 -16.41 19.01
C ILE A 107 -3.46 -17.73 19.35
N GLU A 108 -3.96 -18.45 18.34
CA GLU A 108 -4.60 -19.76 18.57
C GLU A 108 -3.61 -20.78 19.16
N LEU A 109 -2.39 -20.82 18.63
CA LEU A 109 -1.34 -21.69 19.15
C LEU A 109 -1.00 -21.38 20.61
N PHE A 110 -0.94 -20.09 20.97
CA PHE A 110 -0.71 -19.66 22.35
C PHE A 110 -1.85 -20.09 23.28
N ILE A 111 -3.11 -19.89 22.87
CA ILE A 111 -4.30 -20.34 23.61
C ILE A 111 -4.25 -21.85 23.83
N PHE A 112 -3.92 -22.61 22.78
CA PHE A 112 -3.78 -24.06 22.82
C PHE A 112 -2.71 -24.52 23.82
N ILE A 113 -1.51 -23.93 23.78
CA ILE A 113 -0.40 -24.27 24.68
C ILE A 113 -0.75 -23.95 26.14
N MET A 114 -1.45 -22.85 26.39
CA MET A 114 -1.86 -22.44 27.74
C MET A 114 -3.01 -23.28 28.31
N GLY A 115 -3.63 -24.17 27.51
CA GLY A 115 -4.73 -25.02 27.94
C GLY A 115 -6.02 -24.25 28.25
N TYR A 116 -6.17 -23.02 27.74
CA TYR A 116 -7.40 -22.26 27.91
C TYR A 116 -8.53 -22.93 27.12
N GLU A 117 -9.56 -23.38 27.81
CA GLU A 117 -10.77 -23.91 27.20
C GLU A 117 -11.64 -22.77 26.67
N VAL A 118 -11.27 -22.23 25.52
CA VAL A 118 -12.14 -21.30 24.79
C VAL A 118 -13.23 -22.14 24.10
N SER A 119 -14.49 -21.86 24.42
CA SER A 119 -15.68 -22.59 23.95
C SER A 119 -15.71 -22.84 22.44
N ASN A 120 -16.26 -23.97 21.97
CA ASN A 120 -16.78 -24.36 20.62
C ASN A 120 -16.15 -23.84 19.29
N LEU A 121 -15.15 -22.97 19.31
CA LEU A 121 -14.52 -22.32 18.17
C LEU A 121 -13.00 -22.59 18.16
N LYS A 122 -12.56 -23.71 18.76
CA LYS A 122 -11.15 -24.10 19.04
C LYS A 122 -10.20 -24.16 17.83
N TYR A 123 -10.63 -23.76 16.63
CA TYR A 123 -9.79 -23.67 15.42
C TYR A 123 -10.18 -22.51 14.48
N CYS A 124 -11.18 -21.71 14.84
CA CYS A 124 -11.71 -20.69 13.93
C CYS A 124 -10.70 -19.58 13.68
N THR A 125 -9.93 -19.17 14.69
CA THR A 125 -8.93 -18.09 14.56
C THR A 125 -7.79 -18.50 13.61
N ALA A 126 -7.25 -19.71 13.77
CA ALA A 126 -6.21 -20.22 12.88
C ALA A 126 -6.70 -20.39 11.44
N ALA A 127 -7.92 -20.91 11.25
CA ALA A 127 -8.53 -21.03 9.93
C ALA A 127 -8.73 -19.67 9.25
N ILE A 128 -9.19 -18.66 9.99
CA ILE A 128 -9.29 -17.28 9.51
C ILE A 128 -7.91 -16.74 9.09
N GLY A 129 -6.85 -17.04 9.85
CA GLY A 129 -5.49 -16.65 9.50
C GLY A 129 -5.04 -17.22 8.14
N ILE A 130 -5.33 -18.50 7.88
CA ILE A 130 -5.04 -19.15 6.59
C ILE A 130 -5.86 -18.50 5.47
N ILE A 131 -7.14 -18.20 5.71
CA ILE A 131 -8.02 -17.53 4.75
C ILE A 131 -7.46 -16.15 4.38
N TYR A 132 -6.98 -15.35 5.35
CA TYR A 132 -6.36 -14.06 5.06
C TYR A 132 -5.15 -14.19 4.14
N ILE A 133 -4.26 -15.16 4.39
CA ILE A 133 -3.08 -15.40 3.54
C ILE A 133 -3.50 -15.75 2.11
N ALA A 134 -4.47 -16.67 1.96
CA ALA A 134 -4.97 -17.10 0.66
C ALA A 134 -5.64 -15.94 -0.12
N LEU A 135 -6.50 -15.17 0.54
CA LEU A 135 -7.14 -14.00 -0.07
C LEU A 135 -6.11 -12.91 -0.41
N GLY A 136 -5.13 -12.66 0.46
CA GLY A 136 -4.05 -11.72 0.20
C GLY A 136 -3.24 -12.11 -1.04
N TYR A 137 -2.97 -13.40 -1.23
CA TYR A 137 -2.30 -13.89 -2.44
C TYR A 137 -3.15 -13.58 -3.70
N LEU A 138 -4.46 -13.82 -3.65
CA LEU A 138 -5.37 -13.49 -4.75
C LEU A 138 -5.41 -11.98 -5.04
N VAL A 139 -5.38 -11.12 -4.01
CA VAL A 139 -5.29 -9.67 -4.17
C VAL A 139 -3.99 -9.26 -4.87
N SER A 140 -2.86 -9.92 -4.57
CA SER A 140 -1.59 -9.68 -5.27
C SER A 140 -1.64 -9.96 -6.78
N LYS A 141 -2.64 -10.74 -7.22
CA LYS A 141 -2.92 -11.06 -8.62
C LYS A 141 -3.97 -10.14 -9.26
N GLY A 142 -4.43 -9.10 -8.56
CA GLY A 142 -5.45 -8.17 -9.06
C GLY A 142 -6.89 -8.65 -8.87
N ASN A 143 -7.15 -9.65 -8.02
CA ASN A 143 -8.51 -10.14 -7.80
C ASN A 143 -9.32 -9.20 -6.88
N GLY A 144 -10.22 -8.42 -7.48
CA GLY A 144 -11.10 -7.50 -6.75
C GLY A 144 -12.08 -8.18 -5.80
N ILE A 145 -12.55 -9.39 -6.11
CA ILE A 145 -13.49 -10.14 -5.27
C ILE A 145 -12.80 -10.56 -3.96
N ALA A 146 -11.54 -10.99 -4.05
CA ALA A 146 -10.75 -11.33 -2.88
C ALA A 146 -10.53 -10.12 -1.95
N LEU A 147 -10.34 -8.92 -2.50
CA LEU A 147 -10.25 -7.69 -1.71
C LEU A 147 -11.55 -7.39 -0.98
N THR A 148 -12.69 -7.51 -1.66
CA THR A 148 -14.02 -7.37 -1.04
C THR A 148 -14.21 -8.38 0.10
N ALA A 149 -13.82 -9.64 -0.09
CA ALA A 149 -13.91 -10.67 0.94
C ALA A 149 -13.06 -10.32 2.18
N ILE A 150 -11.83 -9.84 1.99
CA ILE A 150 -10.98 -9.37 3.11
C ILE A 150 -11.66 -8.25 3.89
N ILE A 151 -12.24 -7.26 3.18
CA ILE A 151 -12.91 -6.12 3.82
C ILE A 151 -14.12 -6.60 4.63
N LEU A 152 -14.93 -7.51 4.09
CA LEU A 152 -16.07 -8.09 4.81
C LEU A 152 -15.62 -8.86 6.06
N LEU A 153 -14.55 -9.66 5.96
CA LEU A 153 -14.01 -10.40 7.11
C LEU A 153 -13.51 -9.45 8.20
N LEU A 154 -12.75 -8.41 7.84
CA LEU A 154 -12.27 -7.41 8.78
C LEU A 154 -13.41 -6.60 9.42
N PHE A 155 -14.46 -6.31 8.65
CA PHE A 155 -15.63 -5.62 9.16
C PHE A 155 -16.43 -6.48 10.15
N CYS A 156 -16.63 -7.76 9.85
CA CYS A 156 -17.24 -8.71 10.79
C CYS A 156 -16.41 -8.84 12.07
N ASP A 157 -15.09 -8.97 11.96
CA ASP A 157 -14.16 -9.02 13.08
C ASP A 157 -14.20 -7.74 13.93
N LEU A 158 -14.30 -6.57 13.30
CA LEU A 158 -14.51 -5.29 13.98
C LEU A 158 -15.80 -5.30 14.81
N ILE A 159 -16.93 -5.73 14.24
CA ILE A 159 -18.23 -5.80 14.95
C ILE A 159 -18.16 -6.76 16.13
N ILE A 160 -17.54 -7.94 15.95
CA ILE A 160 -17.38 -8.92 17.03
C ILE A 160 -16.53 -8.31 18.15
N SER A 161 -15.42 -7.68 17.80
CA SER A 161 -14.51 -7.03 18.77
C SER A 161 -15.20 -5.95 19.59
N MET A 162 -16.07 -5.15 18.96
CA MET A 162 -16.85 -4.11 19.67
C MET A 162 -17.81 -4.70 20.69
N LYS A 163 -18.33 -5.91 20.47
CA LYS A 163 -19.25 -6.59 21.40
C LYS A 163 -18.52 -7.29 22.54
N THR A 164 -17.34 -7.85 22.26
CA THR A 164 -16.60 -8.66 23.23
C THR A 164 -15.82 -7.83 24.25
N ILE A 165 -15.35 -6.63 23.87
CA ILE A 165 -14.49 -5.80 24.74
C ILE A 165 -15.07 -4.36 24.84
N PRO A 166 -16.19 -4.16 25.55
CA PRO A 166 -16.89 -2.86 25.58
C PRO A 166 -16.12 -1.76 26.35
N GLU A 167 -15.28 -2.13 27.34
CA GLU A 167 -14.59 -1.14 28.19
C GLU A 167 -13.28 -0.64 27.61
N VAL A 168 -12.67 -1.41 26.71
CA VAL A 168 -11.45 -0.96 26.03
C VAL A 168 -11.88 -0.38 24.70
N PHE A 169 -12.28 0.90 24.70
CA PHE A 169 -12.33 1.78 23.53
C PHE A 169 -10.90 2.00 22.99
N SER A 170 -10.24 0.89 22.67
CA SER A 170 -8.80 0.71 22.69
C SER A 170 -8.18 1.11 21.36
N ILE A 171 -6.91 1.45 21.45
CA ILE A 171 -5.90 1.41 20.39
C ILE A 171 -6.16 0.30 19.36
N VAL A 172 -6.62 -0.89 19.77
CA VAL A 172 -7.00 -2.02 18.89
C VAL A 172 -8.07 -1.63 17.84
N LEU A 173 -9.14 -0.94 18.24
CA LEU A 173 -10.20 -0.52 17.33
C LEU A 173 -9.69 0.51 16.32
N ILE A 174 -8.90 1.48 16.80
CA ILE A 174 -8.24 2.49 15.96
C ILE A 174 -7.34 1.82 14.91
N ILE A 175 -6.54 0.83 15.34
CA ILE A 175 -5.67 0.06 14.46
C ILE A 175 -6.50 -0.69 13.40
N LYS A 176 -7.58 -1.38 13.79
CA LYS A 176 -8.45 -2.10 12.84
C LYS A 176 -9.11 -1.17 11.82
N VAL A 177 -9.59 0.00 12.25
CA VAL A 177 -10.16 1.02 11.34
C VAL A 177 -9.10 1.55 10.39
N ALA A 178 -7.88 1.82 10.88
CA ALA A 178 -6.76 2.25 10.04
C ALA A 178 -6.40 1.18 8.99
N PHE A 179 -6.40 -0.10 9.38
CA PHE A 179 -6.18 -1.20 8.44
C PHE A 179 -7.26 -1.31 7.37
N LEU A 180 -8.54 -1.17 7.76
CA LEU A 180 -9.65 -1.18 6.82
C LEU A 180 -9.51 -0.03 5.82
N ALA A 181 -9.13 1.17 6.28
CA ALA A 181 -8.85 2.32 5.42
C ALA A 181 -7.69 2.09 4.43
N ILE A 182 -6.62 1.43 4.87
CA ILE A 182 -5.49 1.08 3.99
C ILE A 182 -5.92 0.07 2.92
N ILE A 183 -6.67 -0.96 3.31
CA ILE A 183 -7.11 -2.04 2.39
C ILE A 183 -8.14 -1.52 1.38
N MET A 184 -9.04 -0.60 1.78
CA MET A 184 -9.98 0.03 0.85
C MET A 184 -9.28 0.78 -0.29
N ARG A 185 -8.09 1.36 -0.05
CA ARG A 185 -7.29 1.99 -1.12
C ARG A 185 -6.83 0.97 -2.17
N GLY A 186 -6.80 -0.32 -1.82
CA GLY A 186 -6.51 -1.43 -2.72
C GLY A 186 -7.38 -1.45 -3.98
N PHE A 187 -8.65 -1.03 -3.91
CA PHE A 187 -9.53 -1.03 -5.08
C PHE A 187 -9.02 -0.13 -6.21
N ARG A 188 -8.44 1.03 -5.86
CA ARG A 188 -7.81 1.93 -6.84
C ARG A 188 -6.67 1.21 -7.57
N TYR A 189 -5.81 0.54 -6.82
CA TYR A 189 -4.65 -0.15 -7.37
C TYR A 189 -5.03 -1.41 -8.15
N ILE A 190 -6.09 -2.14 -7.76
CA ILE A 190 -6.61 -3.25 -8.57
C ILE A 190 -7.12 -2.74 -9.91
N LYS A 191 -7.86 -1.62 -9.94
CA LYS A 191 -8.34 -1.03 -11.18
C LYS A 191 -7.17 -0.63 -12.09
N GLU A 192 -6.15 0.02 -11.54
CA GLU A 192 -4.95 0.42 -12.30
C GLU A 192 -4.16 -0.81 -12.79
N TYR A 193 -3.96 -1.83 -11.95
CA TYR A 193 -3.29 -3.09 -12.30
C TYR A 193 -3.99 -3.83 -13.44
N ASN A 194 -5.32 -3.91 -13.39
CA ASN A 194 -6.12 -4.59 -14.42
C ASN A 194 -6.04 -3.87 -15.77
N VAL A 195 -6.07 -2.52 -15.75
CA VAL A 195 -5.83 -1.70 -16.95
C VAL A 195 -4.43 -1.94 -17.53
N GLU A 196 -3.39 -1.97 -16.69
CA GLU A 196 -2.02 -2.22 -17.14
C GLU A 196 -1.84 -3.62 -17.75
N LYS A 197 -2.56 -4.63 -17.26
CA LYS A 197 -2.52 -6.00 -17.79
C LYS A 197 -3.52 -6.30 -18.91
N GLY A 198 -4.37 -5.34 -19.28
CA GLY A 198 -5.43 -5.56 -20.27
C GLY A 198 -6.53 -6.53 -19.81
N LEU A 199 -6.67 -6.74 -18.49
CA LEU A 199 -7.72 -7.56 -17.90
C LEU A 199 -8.92 -6.63 -17.62
N LYS A 200 -10.09 -6.93 -18.21
CA LYS A 200 -11.34 -6.17 -17.95
C LYS A 200 -12.15 -6.81 -16.84
#